data_AF-A0AAN0LLA0-F1
#
_entry.id   AF-A0AAN0LLA0-F1
#
_cell.length_a   1.000
_cell.length_b   1.000
_cell.length_c   1.000
_cell.angle_alpha   90.00
_cell.angle_beta   90.00
_cell.angle_gamma   90.00
#
_symmetry.space_group_name_H-M   'P 1'
#
loop_
_entity.id
_entity.type
_entity.pdbx_description
1 polymer ?
#
loop_
_entity_poly.entity_id
_entity_poly.type
_entity_poly.pdbx_seq_one_letter_code
_entity_poly.pdbx_strand_id
1 'polypeptide(L)'
;MQQHSLWRAYSYAWITLAFFVFSLVGHWLFGWFAFVQEQAEHGQPIELSGYLVEMLRDTFENWQSEFLQLLWQVGGLAFFLFLGSPQSKEGSDRLEAKIDVILRKVDPQDGEGVIRDLDERYSGRHTDEPHAHRP
;
A
#
# COMPACT_ATOMS: atom_id res chain seq x y z
N MET A 1 7.21 -32.97 -6.44
CA MET A 1 6.63 -31.67 -6.04
C MET A 1 7.50 -31.10 -4.94
N GLN A 2 8.26 -30.03 -5.21
CA GLN A 2 9.08 -29.39 -4.19
C GLN A 2 8.14 -28.76 -3.15
N GLN A 3 8.20 -29.22 -1.90
CA GLN A 3 7.43 -28.59 -0.83
C GLN A 3 8.06 -27.23 -0.54
N HIS A 4 7.41 -26.15 -0.96
CA HIS A 4 7.81 -24.82 -0.56
C HIS A 4 7.60 -24.72 0.96
N SER A 5 8.71 -24.68 1.71
CA SER A 5 8.69 -24.48 3.14
C SER A 5 8.05 -23.13 3.44
N LEU A 6 6.90 -23.12 4.13
CA LEU A 6 6.19 -21.91 4.55
C LEU A 6 7.12 -20.96 5.33
N TRP A 7 8.08 -21.51 6.07
CA TRP A 7 9.13 -20.76 6.76
C TRP A 7 10.04 -19.98 5.82
N ARG A 8 10.39 -20.53 4.65
CA ARG A 8 11.18 -19.80 3.63
C ARG A 8 10.32 -18.84 2.83
N ALA A 9 9.07 -19.21 2.54
CA ALA A 9 8.14 -18.37 1.79
C ALA A 9 7.76 -17.10 2.56
N TYR A 10 7.64 -17.18 3.89
CA TYR A 10 7.29 -16.06 4.77
C TYR A 10 8.45 -15.61 5.67
N SER A 11 9.70 -15.91 5.29
CA SER A 11 10.88 -15.60 6.11
C SER A 11 10.96 -14.12 6.49
N TYR A 12 10.65 -13.23 5.54
CA TYR A 12 10.58 -11.78 5.79
C TYR A 12 9.57 -11.45 6.89
N ALA A 13 8.35 -11.98 6.81
CA ALA A 13 7.31 -11.72 7.82
C ALA A 13 7.74 -12.21 9.22
N TRP A 14 8.37 -13.38 9.32
CA TRP A 14 8.87 -13.90 10.60
C TRP A 14 10.00 -13.07 11.18
N ILE A 15 10.95 -12.64 10.36
CA ILE A 15 12.05 -11.78 10.80
C ILE A 15 11.51 -10.43 11.29
N THR A 16 10.63 -9.81 10.52
CA THR A 16 9.98 -8.54 10.91
C THR A 16 9.16 -8.70 12.18
N LEU A 17 8.40 -9.78 12.32
CA LEU A 17 7.63 -10.07 13.54
C LEU A 17 8.55 -10.24 14.75
N ALA A 18 9.69 -10.91 14.59
CA ALA A 18 10.67 -11.07 15.66
C ALA A 18 11.24 -9.72 16.10
N PHE A 19 11.63 -8.85 15.16
CA PHE A 19 12.08 -7.49 15.48
C PHE A 19 10.97 -6.66 16.14
N PHE A 20 9.73 -6.77 15.67
CA PHE A 20 8.58 -6.09 16.25
C PHE A 20 8.33 -6.51 17.71
N VAL A 21 8.30 -7.81 17.98
CA VAL A 21 8.12 -8.34 19.35
C VAL A 21 9.29 -7.92 20.23
N PHE A 22 10.52 -7.99 19.73
CA PHE A 22 11.70 -7.54 20.46
C PHE A 22 11.60 -6.05 20.83
N SER A 23 11.24 -5.19 19.87
CA SER A 23 11.06 -3.76 20.14
C SER A 23 9.89 -3.47 21.07
N LEU A 24 8.78 -4.20 20.94
CA LEU A 24 7.60 -4.04 21.79
C LEU A 24 7.90 -4.41 23.24
N VAL A 25 8.58 -5.53 23.45
CA VAL A 25 9.06 -5.93 24.78
C VAL A 25 10.03 -4.90 25.34
N GLY A 26 10.97 -4.43 24.53
CA GLY A 26 11.88 -3.34 24.92
C GLY A 26 11.13 -2.08 25.35
N HIS A 27 10.16 -1.63 24.56
CA HIS A 27 9.33 -0.45 24.86
C HIS A 27 8.64 -0.58 26.22
N TRP A 28 8.01 -1.73 26.50
CA TRP A 28 7.36 -1.97 27.78
C TRP A 28 8.37 -2.08 28.92
N LEU A 29 9.49 -2.78 28.75
CA LEU A 29 10.54 -2.89 29.77
C LEU A 29 11.12 -1.51 30.15
N PHE A 30 11.43 -0.66 29.17
CA PHE A 30 11.90 0.69 29.46
C PHE A 30 10.80 1.57 30.07
N GLY A 31 9.55 1.40 29.63
CA GLY A 31 8.39 2.03 30.25
C GLY A 31 8.22 1.65 31.72
N TRP A 32 8.53 0.41 32.11
CA TRP A 32 8.49 -0.01 33.52
C TRP A 32 9.50 0.76 34.37
N PHE A 33 10.74 0.91 33.89
CA PHE A 33 11.75 1.69 34.60
C PHE A 33 11.33 3.17 34.74
N ALA A 34 10.77 3.75 33.69
CA ALA A 34 10.24 5.12 33.73
C ALA A 34 9.09 5.26 34.73
N PHE A 35 8.10 4.36 34.68
CA PHE A 35 6.95 4.35 35.58
C PHE A 35 7.37 4.21 37.05
N VAL A 36 8.28 3.27 37.35
CA VAL A 36 8.79 3.08 38.73
C VAL A 36 9.51 4.33 39.23
N GLN A 37 10.32 4.96 38.37
CA GLN A 37 11.02 6.19 38.72
C GLN A 37 10.02 7.32 39.01
N GLU A 38 9.02 7.52 38.15
CA GLU A 38 8.00 8.55 38.31
C GLU A 38 7.18 8.34 39.59
N GLN A 39 6.75 7.11 39.87
CA GLN A 39 6.02 6.81 41.10
C GLN A 39 6.87 7.04 42.35
N ALA A 40 8.16 6.69 42.30
CA ALA A 40 9.10 6.95 43.40
C ALA A 40 9.30 8.46 43.65
N GLU A 41 9.41 9.26 42.58
CA GLU A 41 9.54 10.72 42.66
C GLU A 41 8.28 11.38 43.25
N HIS A 42 7.09 10.85 42.94
CA HIS A 42 5.81 11.36 43.45
C HIS A 42 5.34 10.71 44.76
N GLY A 43 6.11 9.77 45.33
CA GLY A 43 5.74 9.04 46.54
C GLY A 43 4.49 8.18 46.39
N GLN A 44 4.17 7.76 45.16
CA GLN A 44 3.01 6.94 44.82
C GLN A 44 3.35 5.45 44.91
N PRO A 45 2.34 4.59 45.19
CA PRO A 45 2.55 3.14 45.15
C PRO A 45 2.82 2.65 43.72
N ILE A 46 3.75 1.71 43.60
CA ILE A 46 4.04 1.03 42.34
C ILE A 46 3.03 -0.10 42.16
N GLU A 47 1.99 0.16 41.37
CA GLU A 47 0.95 -0.82 41.07
C GLU A 47 1.04 -1.32 39.63
N LEU A 48 1.02 -2.65 39.45
CA LEU A 48 1.04 -3.27 38.12
C LEU A 48 -0.18 -2.87 37.28
N SER A 49 -1.34 -2.70 37.89
CA SER A 49 -2.56 -2.23 37.21
C SER A 49 -2.38 -0.84 36.60
N GLY A 50 -1.78 0.10 37.34
CA GLY A 50 -1.50 1.46 36.87
C GLY A 50 -0.55 1.43 35.67
N TYR A 51 0.56 0.70 35.82
CA TYR A 51 1.53 0.51 34.74
C TYR A 51 0.91 -0.09 33.47
N LEU A 52 0.07 -1.13 33.60
CA LEU A 52 -0.59 -1.75 32.44
C LEU A 52 -1.51 -0.76 31.72
N VAL A 53 -2.28 0.04 32.45
CA VAL A 53 -3.19 1.04 31.85
C VAL A 53 -2.39 2.12 31.12
N GLU A 54 -1.32 2.62 31.75
CA GLU A 54 -0.42 3.61 31.17
C GLU A 54 0.23 3.09 29.87
N MET A 55 0.88 1.93 29.93
CA MET A 55 1.54 1.36 28.76
C MET A 55 0.58 0.98 27.64
N LEU A 56 -0.62 0.50 27.97
CA LEU A 56 -1.65 0.25 26.97
C LEU A 56 -2.08 1.54 26.30
N ARG A 57 -2.36 2.60 27.08
CA ARG A 57 -2.70 3.92 26.53
C ARG A 57 -1.61 4.41 25.59
N ASP A 58 -0.37 4.44 26.05
CA ASP A 58 0.76 4.96 25.27
C ASP A 58 0.98 4.12 23.99
N THR A 59 0.85 2.79 24.08
CA THR A 59 0.93 1.89 22.91
C THR A 59 -0.21 2.16 21.92
N PHE A 60 -1.44 2.32 22.41
CA PHE A 60 -2.61 2.57 21.56
C PHE A 60 -2.63 3.97 20.96
N GLU A 61 -2.15 4.99 21.68
CA GLU A 61 -2.00 6.35 21.16
C GLU A 61 -0.98 6.40 20.03
N ASN A 62 0.18 5.76 20.20
CA ASN A 62 1.17 5.62 19.14
C ASN A 62 0.62 4.84 17.94
N TRP A 63 -0.11 3.75 18.19
CA TRP A 63 -0.72 2.97 17.11
C TRP A 63 -1.80 3.79 16.37
N GLN A 64 -2.63 4.52 17.10
CA GLN A 64 -3.67 5.39 16.54
C GLN A 64 -3.06 6.47 15.64
N SER A 65 -2.02 7.16 16.09
CA SER A 65 -1.40 8.24 15.33
C SER A 65 -0.74 7.73 14.05
N GLU A 66 -0.01 6.61 14.13
CA GLU A 66 0.61 5.97 12.97
C GLU A 66 -0.42 5.45 11.97
N PHE A 67 -1.53 4.86 12.44
CA PHE A 67 -2.62 4.45 11.56
C PHE A 67 -3.26 5.64 10.85
N LEU A 68 -3.51 6.73 11.58
CA LEU A 68 -4.06 7.95 11.01
C LEU A 68 -3.10 8.56 9.97
N GLN A 69 -1.80 8.56 10.26
CA GLN A 69 -0.77 9.02 9.33
C GLN A 69 -0.73 8.16 8.07
N LEU A 70 -0.68 6.83 8.19
CA LEU A 70 -0.67 5.93 7.05
C LEU A 70 -1.95 6.03 6.21
N LEU A 71 -3.11 6.13 6.86
CA LEU A 71 -4.39 6.31 6.20
C LEU A 71 -4.44 7.64 5.44
N TRP A 72 -3.98 8.72 6.07
CA TRP A 72 -3.90 10.03 5.43
C TRP A 72 -2.90 10.02 4.27
N GLN A 73 -1.74 9.39 4.43
CA GLN A 73 -0.73 9.32 3.39
C GLN A 73 -1.21 8.47 2.22
N VAL A 74 -1.59 7.22 2.42
CA VAL A 74 -2.02 6.32 1.34
C VAL A 74 -3.34 6.78 0.76
N GLY A 75 -4.34 7.04 1.61
CA GLY A 75 -5.67 7.46 1.19
C GLY A 75 -5.67 8.87 0.59
N GLY A 76 -4.94 9.80 1.20
CA GLY A 76 -4.78 11.15 0.67
C GLY A 76 -4.03 11.17 -0.66
N LEU A 77 -2.90 10.44 -0.80
CA LEU A 77 -2.23 10.31 -2.10
C LEU A 77 -3.14 9.64 -3.14
N ALA A 78 -3.85 8.56 -2.79
CA ALA A 78 -4.78 7.91 -3.71
C ALA A 78 -5.89 8.88 -4.15
N PHE A 79 -6.43 9.69 -3.24
CA PHE A 79 -7.43 10.70 -3.54
C PHE A 79 -6.89 11.83 -4.43
N PHE A 80 -5.68 12.34 -4.14
CA PHE A 80 -5.02 13.34 -4.97
C PHE A 80 -4.65 12.81 -6.35
N LEU A 81 -4.21 11.54 -6.47
CA LEU A 81 -4.01 10.89 -7.76
C LEU A 81 -5.34 10.75 -8.50
N PHE A 82 -6.42 10.39 -7.81
CA PHE A 82 -7.73 10.28 -8.44
C PHE A 82 -8.22 11.63 -8.98
N LEU A 83 -8.12 12.71 -8.19
CA LEU A 83 -8.51 14.06 -8.63
C LEU A 83 -7.54 14.69 -9.64
N GLY A 84 -6.25 14.39 -9.50
CA GLY A 84 -5.14 15.01 -10.21
C GLY A 84 -4.53 14.14 -11.31
N SER A 85 -5.23 13.12 -11.82
CA SER A 85 -4.74 12.28 -12.93
C SER A 85 -5.34 12.57 -14.31
N PRO A 86 -5.45 13.84 -14.79
CA PRO A 86 -5.64 14.05 -16.22
C PRO A 86 -4.47 13.46 -17.04
N GLN A 87 -3.28 13.30 -16.43
CA GLN A 87 -2.12 12.67 -17.07
C GLN A 87 -2.33 11.22 -17.52
N SER A 88 -3.19 10.43 -16.85
CA SER A 88 -3.43 9.04 -17.28
C SER A 88 -4.27 8.98 -18.55
N LYS A 89 -5.27 9.86 -18.68
CA LYS A 89 -6.09 9.99 -19.89
C LYS A 89 -5.32 10.68 -21.01
N GLU A 90 -4.69 11.81 -20.74
CA GLU A 90 -3.87 12.51 -21.74
C GLU A 90 -2.69 11.64 -22.23
N GLY A 91 -2.14 10.79 -21.37
CA GLY A 91 -1.09 9.83 -21.71
C GLY A 91 -1.58 8.73 -22.66
N SER A 92 -2.75 8.13 -22.39
CA SER A 92 -3.36 7.12 -23.27
C SER A 92 -3.74 7.73 -24.61
N ASP A 93 -4.43 8.87 -24.60
CA ASP A 93 -4.95 9.53 -25.79
C ASP A 93 -3.80 9.96 -26.71
N ARG A 94 -2.69 10.45 -26.13
CA ARG A 94 -1.49 10.82 -26.89
C ARG A 94 -0.74 9.60 -27.42
N LEU A 95 -0.77 8.48 -26.73
CA LEU A 95 -0.16 7.23 -27.20
C LEU A 95 -0.96 6.63 -28.36
N GLU A 96 -2.28 6.58 -28.23
CA GLU A 96 -3.22 6.15 -29.26
C GLU A 96 -3.04 6.97 -30.55
N ALA A 97 -3.04 8.31 -30.44
CA ALA A 97 -2.80 9.18 -31.59
C ALA A 97 -1.45 8.94 -32.28
N LYS A 98 -0.40 8.57 -31.53
CA LYS A 98 0.91 8.22 -32.12
C LYS A 98 0.87 6.87 -32.82
N ILE A 99 0.17 5.88 -32.25
CA ILE A 99 0.00 4.55 -32.82
C ILE A 99 -0.78 4.63 -34.13
N ASP A 100 -1.85 5.43 -34.18
CA ASP A 100 -2.64 5.65 -35.40
C ASP A 100 -1.79 6.24 -36.53
N VAL A 101 -0.95 7.23 -36.20
CA VAL A 101 -0.03 7.83 -37.17
C VAL A 101 0.97 6.81 -37.70
N ILE A 102 1.42 5.87 -36.86
CA ILE A 102 2.33 4.80 -37.29
C ILE A 102 1.59 3.79 -38.18
N LEU A 103 0.39 3.33 -37.79
CA LEU A 103 -0.42 2.39 -38.57
C LEU A 103 -0.74 2.94 -39.96
N ARG A 104 -1.15 4.21 -40.06
CA ARG A 104 -1.38 4.89 -41.35
C ARG A 104 -0.14 4.95 -42.24
N LYS A 105 1.06 5.01 -41.66
CA LYS A 105 2.32 5.04 -42.41
C LYS A 105 2.83 3.65 -42.79
N VAL A 106 2.57 2.64 -41.96
CA VAL A 106 3.01 1.26 -42.17
C VAL A 106 2.11 0.54 -43.17
N ASP A 107 0.80 0.77 -43.11
CA ASP A 107 -0.17 0.22 -44.07
C ASP A 107 -1.04 1.34 -44.66
N PRO A 108 -0.61 1.96 -45.77
CA PRO A 108 -1.39 3.01 -46.44
C PRO A 108 -2.65 2.51 -47.14
N GLN A 109 -2.83 1.20 -47.32
CA GLN A 109 -3.99 0.63 -48.04
C GLN A 109 -5.14 0.30 -47.11
N ASP A 110 -4.86 -0.25 -45.91
CA ASP A 110 -5.88 -0.71 -44.96
C ASP A 110 -5.70 -0.17 -43.53
N GLY A 111 -4.71 0.68 -43.25
CA GLY A 111 -4.45 1.20 -41.90
C GLY A 111 -5.66 1.89 -41.24
N GLU A 112 -6.48 2.61 -42.02
CA GLU A 112 -7.74 3.22 -41.54
C GLU A 112 -8.80 2.15 -41.19
N GLY A 113 -8.88 1.06 -41.95
CA GLY A 113 -9.80 -0.03 -41.69
C GLY A 113 -9.47 -0.75 -40.39
N VAL A 114 -8.17 -1.00 -40.16
CA VAL A 114 -7.65 -1.62 -38.94
C VAL A 114 -7.88 -0.74 -37.70
N ILE A 115 -7.61 0.56 -37.80
CA ILE A 115 -7.88 1.51 -36.69
C ILE A 115 -9.37 1.47 -36.32
N ARG A 116 -10.26 1.57 -37.32
CA ARG A 116 -11.71 1.54 -37.08
C ARG A 116 -12.20 0.24 -36.43
N ASP A 117 -11.67 -0.90 -36.85
CA ASP A 117 -12.00 -2.22 -36.28
C ASP A 117 -11.44 -2.41 -34.85
N LEU A 118 -10.30 -1.77 -34.55
CA LEU A 118 -9.79 -1.68 -33.17
C LEU A 118 -10.68 -0.78 -32.31
N ASP A 119 -11.00 0.42 -32.79
CA ASP A 119 -11.88 1.34 -32.08
C ASP A 119 -13.24 0.70 -31.80
N GLU A 120 -13.86 0.04 -32.77
CA GLU A 120 -15.17 -0.62 -32.56
C GLU A 120 -15.10 -1.76 -31.54
N ARG A 121 -14.01 -2.52 -31.50
CA ARG A 121 -13.81 -3.61 -30.52
C ARG A 121 -13.48 -3.13 -29.11
N TYR A 122 -12.87 -1.95 -28.98
CA TYR A 122 -12.32 -1.44 -27.71
C TYR A 122 -12.96 -0.14 -27.20
N SER A 123 -13.86 0.49 -27.98
CA SER A 123 -14.52 1.80 -27.74
C SER A 123 -15.21 1.97 -26.39
N GLY A 124 -15.44 0.89 -25.64
CA GLY A 124 -16.14 0.90 -24.35
C GLY A 124 -15.31 0.45 -23.14
N ARG A 125 -14.03 0.08 -23.30
CA ARG A 125 -13.23 -0.54 -22.23
C ARG A 125 -11.89 0.16 -22.02
N HIS A 126 -11.92 1.26 -21.29
CA HIS A 126 -10.69 1.85 -20.72
C HIS A 126 -10.17 1.10 -19.48
N THR A 127 -10.81 0.00 -19.02
CA THR A 127 -10.41 -0.66 -17.76
C THR A 127 -10.19 -2.16 -17.78
N ASP A 128 -10.54 -2.91 -18.83
CA ASP A 128 -10.50 -4.37 -18.75
C ASP A 128 -9.62 -5.01 -19.83
N GLU A 129 -8.53 -5.66 -19.39
CA GLU A 129 -7.69 -6.52 -20.21
C GLU A 129 -8.51 -7.68 -20.82
N PRO A 130 -8.47 -7.90 -22.14
CA PRO A 130 -9.03 -9.11 -22.74
C PRO A 130 -7.93 -10.18 -22.79
N HIS A 131 -7.62 -10.76 -21.64
CA HIS A 131 -7.14 -12.14 -21.61
C HIS A 131 -8.34 -13.07 -21.75
N ALA A 132 -8.82 -13.22 -22.98
CA ALA A 132 -9.72 -14.31 -23.35
C ALA A 132 -9.30 -14.82 -24.72
N HIS A 133 -8.42 -15.81 -24.66
CA HIS A 133 -8.14 -16.77 -25.73
C HIS A 133 -9.40 -17.18 -26.49
N ARG A 134 -9.22 -17.47 -27.78
CA ARG A 134 -9.30 -18.83 -28.36
C ARG A 134 -9.32 -18.76 -29.90
N PRO A 135 -9.08 -19.87 -30.59
CA PRO A 135 -8.24 -21.05 -30.30
C PRO A 135 -7.02 -21.16 -31.24
#